data_AF-A0A6H9WS49-F1
#
_entry.id   AF-A0A6H9WS49-F1
#
_cell.length_a   1.000
_cell.length_b   1.000
_cell.length_c   1.000
_cell.angle_alpha   90.00
_cell.angle_beta   90.00
_cell.angle_gamma   90.00
#
_symmetry.space_group_name_H-M   'P 1'
#
loop_
_entity.id
_entity.type
_entity.pdbx_description
1 polymer ?
#
loop_
_entity_poly.entity_id
_entity_poly.type
_entity_poly.pdbx_seq_one_letter_code
_entity_poly.pdbx_strand_id
1 'polypeptide(L)'
;MNPLVLAAQVPLDPEADEASEWLRQELAKQEYLSAQPSLWDRAIAAFWEWVNSLFGNVPGAPIDPTGILVALVVVVLGIVLAILVGRPVLARRSAATSDRHVFLDDDARSAAELRAASEAAAERGDWALAVTERYRALARELGDRTLIAVRPGSTAHDVARRAAVPFPDEADALASAARDFDDVRYLDRAGTEAAWHRTRELDTRLATARPAAIGDLDRMHA
;
A
#
# COMPACT_ATOMS: atom_id res chain seq x y z
N MET A 1 -45.05 -52.13 -12.38
CA MET A 1 -45.68 -52.61 -11.13
C MET A 1 -45.03 -51.88 -9.97
N ASN A 2 -45.84 -51.10 -9.26
CA ASN A 2 -45.47 -50.37 -8.04
C ASN A 2 -45.16 -51.36 -6.90
N PRO A 3 -44.25 -51.01 -5.99
CA PRO A 3 -44.52 -51.28 -4.59
C PRO A 3 -44.47 -49.99 -3.78
N LEU A 4 -45.63 -49.63 -3.24
CA LEU A 4 -45.77 -48.67 -2.14
C LEU A 4 -45.76 -49.45 -0.82
N VAL A 5 -44.88 -48.98 0.07
CA VAL A 5 -45.07 -48.82 1.53
C VAL A 5 -45.05 -50.10 2.38
N LEU A 6 -43.95 -50.25 3.13
CA LEU A 6 -44.06 -50.52 4.56
C LEU A 6 -43.34 -49.39 5.29
N ALA A 7 -44.10 -48.63 6.07
CA ALA A 7 -43.64 -47.51 6.87
C ALA A 7 -42.68 -48.01 7.96
N ALA A 8 -41.39 -47.70 7.83
CA ALA A 8 -40.47 -47.64 8.96
C ALA A 8 -40.50 -46.19 9.46
N GLN A 9 -41.13 -46.03 10.62
CA GLN A 9 -41.08 -44.82 11.42
C GLN A 9 -39.61 -44.40 11.57
N VAL A 10 -39.25 -43.21 11.12
CA VAL A 10 -37.98 -42.56 11.51
C VAL A 10 -38.35 -41.59 12.63
N PRO A 11 -38.06 -41.93 13.90
CA PRO A 11 -38.08 -40.94 14.96
C PRO A 11 -37.13 -39.80 14.57
N LEU A 12 -37.69 -38.61 14.43
CA LEU A 12 -36.92 -37.36 14.38
C LEU A 12 -36.45 -37.07 15.80
N ASP A 13 -35.24 -37.52 16.14
CA ASP A 13 -34.35 -36.79 17.06
C ASP A 13 -32.93 -37.37 16.95
N PRO A 14 -31.98 -36.71 16.27
CA PRO A 14 -30.57 -36.90 16.58
C PRO A 14 -30.25 -36.06 17.82
N GLU A 15 -30.03 -36.75 18.95
CA GLU A 15 -29.57 -36.17 20.22
C GLU A 15 -28.30 -35.32 20.01
N ALA A 16 -28.29 -34.15 20.64
CA ALA A 16 -27.32 -33.07 20.44
C ALA A 16 -25.91 -33.31 21.02
N ASP A 17 -25.53 -34.56 21.26
CA ASP A 17 -24.36 -34.87 22.10
C ASP A 17 -23.12 -35.34 21.30
N GLU A 18 -23.27 -35.83 20.06
CA GLU A 18 -22.12 -36.30 19.25
C GLU A 18 -21.27 -35.18 18.63
N ALA A 19 -21.79 -33.96 18.48
CA ALA A 19 -21.03 -32.82 17.93
C ALA A 19 -20.04 -32.22 18.96
N SER A 20 -20.30 -32.39 20.25
CA SER A 20 -19.52 -31.79 21.34
C SER A 20 -18.23 -32.56 21.66
N GLU A 21 -18.22 -33.88 21.45
CA GLU A 21 -17.02 -34.70 21.69
C GLU A 21 -16.00 -34.56 20.56
N TRP A 22 -16.45 -34.42 19.31
CA TRP A 22 -15.59 -34.11 18.17
C TRP A 22 -14.93 -32.74 18.28
N LEU A 23 -15.65 -31.73 18.81
CA LEU A 23 -15.08 -30.40 19.05
C LEU A 23 -14.02 -30.40 20.17
N ARG A 24 -14.20 -31.26 21.19
CA ARG A 24 -13.24 -31.40 22.30
C ARG A 24 -11.96 -32.12 21.88
N GLN A 25 -12.04 -33.07 20.94
CA GLN A 25 -10.84 -33.71 20.38
C GLN A 25 -10.03 -32.79 19.47
N GLU A 26 -10.67 -31.83 18.79
CA GLU A 26 -9.96 -30.89 17.92
C GLU A 26 -9.33 -29.72 18.69
N LEU A 27 -9.97 -29.24 19.77
CA LEU A 27 -9.39 -28.23 20.68
C LEU A 27 -8.22 -28.78 21.51
N ALA A 28 -8.15 -30.10 21.71
CA ALA A 28 -7.01 -30.75 22.36
C ALA A 28 -5.76 -30.83 21.46
N LYS A 29 -5.84 -30.50 20.17
CA LYS A 29 -4.69 -30.49 19.24
C LYS A 29 -3.98 -29.14 19.16
N GLN A 30 -4.36 -28.15 19.96
CA GLN A 30 -3.60 -26.88 20.05
C GLN A 30 -2.38 -26.95 20.98
N GLU A 31 -1.94 -28.16 21.32
CA GLU A 31 -0.65 -28.38 21.94
C GLU A 31 0.38 -28.72 20.86
N TYR A 32 0.97 -27.69 20.27
CA TYR A 32 2.29 -27.65 19.60
C TYR A 32 2.44 -26.21 19.05
N LEU A 33 3.29 -25.32 19.56
CA LEU A 33 4.74 -25.50 19.71
C LEU A 33 5.33 -24.52 20.74
N SER A 34 5.88 -25.11 21.81
CA SER A 34 7.21 -24.84 22.38
C SER A 34 7.66 -23.40 22.61
N ALA A 35 7.54 -22.99 23.87
CA ALA A 35 8.64 -22.63 24.78
C ALA A 35 10.09 -22.68 24.24
N GLN A 36 10.42 -21.87 23.26
CA GLN A 36 11.75 -21.26 23.15
C GLN A 36 11.53 -19.77 22.96
N PRO A 37 12.19 -18.89 23.75
CA PRO A 37 12.07 -17.46 23.53
C PRO A 37 12.47 -17.18 22.08
N SER A 38 11.53 -16.72 21.28
CA SER A 38 11.83 -16.37 19.90
C SER A 38 12.90 -15.28 19.92
N LEU A 39 13.76 -15.22 18.90
CA LEU A 39 14.69 -14.09 18.74
C LEU A 39 13.94 -12.75 18.79
N TRP A 40 12.66 -12.78 18.43
CA TRP A 40 11.72 -11.68 18.49
C TRP A 40 11.30 -11.31 19.93
N ASP A 41 10.98 -12.28 20.78
CA ASP A 41 10.65 -12.03 22.19
C ASP A 41 11.86 -11.46 22.94
N ARG A 42 13.07 -11.95 22.62
CA ARG A 42 14.32 -11.40 23.18
C ARG A 42 14.58 -9.98 22.72
N ALA A 43 14.34 -9.67 21.44
CA ALA A 43 14.48 -8.33 20.91
C ALA A 43 13.45 -7.36 21.53
N ILE A 44 12.21 -7.82 21.71
CA ILE A 44 11.14 -7.05 22.38
C ILE A 44 11.49 -6.81 23.85
N ALA A 45 11.99 -7.82 24.56
CA ALA A 45 12.43 -7.68 25.94
C ALA A 45 13.61 -6.70 26.07
N ALA A 46 14.62 -6.82 25.19
CA ALA A 46 15.76 -5.91 25.18
C ALA A 46 15.36 -4.47 24.84
N PHE A 47 14.39 -4.30 23.93
CA PHE A 47 13.81 -3.00 23.60
C PHE A 47 13.10 -2.38 24.82
N TRP A 48 12.25 -3.14 25.53
CA TRP A 48 11.56 -2.64 26.72
C TRP A 48 12.52 -2.34 27.88
N GLU A 49 13.57 -3.13 28.05
CA GLU A 49 14.61 -2.87 29.06
C GLU A 49 15.36 -1.57 28.77
N TRP A 50 15.75 -1.36 27.51
CA TRP A 50 16.36 -0.11 27.09
C TRP A 50 15.41 1.08 27.27
N VAL A 51 14.13 0.94 26.90
CA VAL A 51 13.09 1.96 27.14
C VAL A 51 12.97 2.30 28.63
N ASN A 52 12.88 1.28 29.49
CA ASN A 52 12.78 1.47 30.93
C ASN A 52 14.04 2.10 31.53
N SER A 53 15.23 1.81 30.98
CA SER A 53 16.48 2.46 31.41
C SER A 53 16.48 3.96 31.16
N LEU A 54 15.76 4.44 30.14
CA LEU A 54 15.59 5.87 29.83
C LEU A 54 14.56 6.54 30.76
N PHE A 55 13.58 5.78 31.24
CA PHE A 55 12.55 6.24 32.18
C PHE A 55 12.86 5.89 33.64
N GLY A 56 14.01 5.28 33.91
CA GLY A 56 14.50 4.87 35.22
C GLY A 56 14.87 6.07 36.10
N ASN A 57 13.87 6.91 36.39
CA ASN A 57 13.94 7.92 37.43
C ASN A 57 14.05 7.19 38.78
N VAL A 58 15.20 7.33 39.42
CA VAL A 58 15.32 7.13 40.87
C VAL A 58 14.32 8.10 41.53
N PRO A 59 13.36 7.63 42.34
CA PRO A 59 12.43 8.53 43.02
C PRO A 59 13.22 9.51 43.90
N GLY A 60 13.26 10.79 43.50
CA GLY A 60 13.95 11.87 44.22
C GLY A 60 15.19 12.50 43.56
N ALA A 61 15.60 12.06 42.36
CA ALA A 61 16.69 12.73 41.63
C ALA A 61 16.17 13.90 40.76
N PRO A 62 16.88 15.05 40.71
CA PRO A 62 16.55 16.14 39.78
C PRO A 62 16.68 15.64 38.34
N ILE A 63 15.71 16.02 37.49
CA ILE A 63 15.67 15.63 36.08
C ILE A 63 16.98 16.06 35.41
N ASP A 64 17.80 15.09 35.02
CA ASP A 64 19.06 15.34 34.32
C ASP A 64 18.76 15.84 32.90
N PRO A 65 19.16 17.09 32.55
CA PRO A 65 18.97 17.65 31.20
C PRO A 65 19.58 16.77 30.10
N THR A 66 20.60 15.99 30.46
CA THR A 66 21.28 15.05 29.56
C THR A 66 20.36 13.89 29.16
N GLY A 67 19.52 13.40 30.07
CA GLY A 67 18.54 12.33 29.79
C GLY A 67 17.44 12.78 28.82
N ILE A 68 16.97 14.02 28.95
CA ILE A 68 16.00 14.62 28.02
C ILE A 68 16.60 14.75 26.62
N LEU A 69 17.86 15.21 26.52
CA LEU A 69 18.54 15.36 25.23
C LEU A 69 18.71 14.01 24.53
N VAL A 70 19.12 12.96 25.26
CA VAL A 70 19.26 11.61 24.71
C VAL A 70 17.90 11.05 24.25
N ALA A 71 16.85 11.21 25.05
CA ALA A 71 15.50 10.79 24.66
C ALA A 71 15.02 11.50 23.39
N LEU A 72 15.28 12.81 23.26
CA LEU A 72 14.91 13.60 22.10
C LEU A 72 15.69 13.16 20.84
N VAL A 73 17.00 12.93 20.95
CA VAL A 73 17.83 12.44 19.84
C VAL A 73 17.35 11.06 19.37
N VAL A 74 17.00 10.17 20.30
CA VAL A 74 16.48 8.84 20.00
C VAL A 74 15.13 8.91 19.28
N VAL A 75 14.21 9.77 19.74
CA VAL A 75 12.92 9.99 19.07
C VAL A 75 13.12 10.53 17.65
N VAL A 76 14.00 11.53 17.48
CA VAL A 76 14.31 12.08 16.15
C VAL A 76 14.92 11.01 15.25
N LEU A 77 15.87 10.22 15.76
CA LEU A 77 16.49 9.14 14.99
C LEU A 77 15.47 8.05 14.63
N GLY A 78 14.56 7.72 15.54
CA GLY A 78 13.45 6.79 15.30
C GLY A 78 12.50 7.30 14.22
N ILE A 79 12.16 8.60 14.23
CA ILE A 79 11.35 9.23 13.18
C ILE A 79 12.09 9.22 11.84
N VAL A 80 13.38 9.58 11.82
CA VAL A 80 14.19 9.57 10.60
C VAL A 80 14.28 8.16 10.02
N LEU A 81 14.57 7.15 10.85
CA LEU A 81 14.61 5.74 10.44
C LEU A 81 13.22 5.25 10.00
N ALA A 82 12.14 5.65 10.67
CA ALA A 82 10.78 5.32 10.26
C ALA A 82 10.40 5.96 8.92
N ILE A 83 10.88 7.17 8.62
CA ILE A 83 10.70 7.82 7.31
C ILE A 83 11.56 7.14 6.24
N LEU A 84 12.79 6.73 6.58
CA LEU A 84 13.71 6.07 5.65
C LEU A 84 13.26 4.64 5.31
N VAL A 85 12.82 3.88 6.32
CA VAL A 85 12.47 2.45 6.23
C VAL A 85 10.97 2.23 6.02
N GLY A 86 10.11 3.18 6.39
CA GLY A 86 8.65 3.03 6.35
C GLY A 86 8.00 3.22 4.98
N ARG A 87 8.75 3.61 3.94
CA ARG A 87 8.17 3.87 2.59
C ARG A 87 7.55 2.64 1.91
N PRO A 88 8.02 1.39 2.07
CA PRO A 88 7.34 0.22 1.50
C PRO A 88 6.29 -0.43 2.43
N VAL A 89 6.32 -0.19 3.76
CA VAL A 89 5.44 -0.87 4.72
C VAL A 89 4.13 -0.11 4.98
N LEU A 90 4.13 1.22 4.93
CA LEU A 90 2.88 2.00 5.02
C LEU A 90 1.98 1.79 3.80
N ALA A 91 2.55 1.57 2.61
CA ALA A 91 1.78 1.30 1.38
C ALA A 91 0.94 0.02 1.47
N ARG A 92 1.38 -0.98 2.25
CA ARG A 92 0.66 -2.26 2.42
C ARG A 92 -0.49 -2.19 3.42
N ARG A 93 -0.42 -1.30 4.42
CA ARG A 93 -1.51 -1.14 5.41
C ARG A 93 -2.69 -0.32 4.89
N SER A 94 -2.45 0.57 3.93
CA SER A 94 -3.52 1.31 3.23
C SER A 94 -4.32 0.44 2.25
N ALA A 95 -3.83 -0.75 1.90
CA ALA A 95 -4.50 -1.68 0.98
C ALA A 95 -5.71 -2.41 1.61
N ALA A 96 -5.90 -2.33 2.93
CA ALA A 96 -6.98 -3.02 3.63
C ALA A 96 -8.30 -2.21 3.70
N THR A 97 -8.34 -0.98 3.19
CA THR A 97 -9.54 -0.13 3.21
C THR A 97 -9.87 0.40 1.82
N SER A 98 -10.76 -0.35 1.15
CA SER A 98 -11.81 0.11 0.24
C SER A 98 -11.43 0.63 -1.18
N ASP A 99 -11.94 -0.08 -2.19
CA ASP A 99 -12.49 0.45 -3.45
C ASP A 99 -11.54 1.04 -4.54
N ARG A 100 -10.33 0.49 -4.71
CA ARG A 100 -9.26 1.08 -5.58
C ARG A 100 -8.91 0.30 -6.86
N HIS A 101 -9.85 -0.44 -7.44
CA HIS A 101 -9.48 -1.65 -8.20
C HIS A 101 -9.41 -1.59 -9.74
N VAL A 102 -10.04 -0.65 -10.45
CA VAL A 102 -10.25 -0.90 -11.91
C VAL A 102 -9.34 -0.10 -12.87
N PHE A 103 -8.62 0.95 -12.45
CA PHE A 103 -7.69 1.62 -13.38
C PHE A 103 -6.37 0.86 -13.61
N LEU A 104 -5.95 0.08 -12.60
CA LEU A 104 -4.71 -0.67 -12.64
C LEU A 104 -4.96 -2.16 -12.90
N ASP A 105 -6.05 -2.59 -13.55
CA ASP A 105 -6.31 -4.01 -13.83
C ASP A 105 -6.11 -4.93 -12.60
N ASP A 106 -6.54 -4.53 -11.38
CA ASP A 106 -6.24 -5.25 -10.12
C ASP A 106 -4.75 -5.47 -9.79
N ASP A 107 -3.86 -4.73 -10.45
CA ASP A 107 -2.42 -4.82 -10.27
C ASP A 107 -2.05 -4.36 -8.86
N ALA A 108 -1.59 -5.30 -8.03
CA ALA A 108 -1.20 -5.04 -6.65
C ALA A 108 0.22 -4.42 -6.52
N ARG A 109 0.96 -4.28 -7.64
CA ARG A 109 2.32 -3.74 -7.62
C ARG A 109 2.34 -2.28 -7.16
N SER A 110 3.38 -1.97 -6.39
CA SER A 110 3.72 -0.62 -5.97
C SER A 110 4.23 0.22 -7.15
N ALA A 111 4.22 1.56 -6.99
CA ALA A 111 4.80 2.45 -8.00
C ALA A 111 6.29 2.13 -8.27
N ALA A 112 7.04 1.70 -7.26
CA ALA A 112 8.45 1.31 -7.42
C ALA A 112 8.62 0.05 -8.29
N GLU A 113 7.79 -0.98 -8.08
CA GLU A 113 7.80 -2.20 -8.88
C GLU A 113 7.40 -1.90 -10.34
N LEU A 114 6.42 -1.02 -10.54
CA LEU A 114 6.01 -0.57 -11.88
C LEU A 114 7.11 0.23 -12.59
N ARG A 115 7.84 1.11 -11.87
CA ARG A 115 9.02 1.82 -12.42
C ARG A 115 10.12 0.85 -12.82
N ALA A 116 10.39 -0.18 -12.01
CA ALA A 116 11.39 -1.20 -12.34
C ALA A 116 10.97 -2.01 -13.58
N ALA A 117 9.70 -2.40 -13.69
CA ALA A 117 9.17 -3.07 -14.87
C ALA A 117 9.27 -2.21 -16.14
N SER A 118 9.00 -0.91 -16.02
CA SER A 118 9.17 0.07 -17.11
C SER A 118 10.62 0.15 -17.58
N GLU A 119 11.58 0.22 -16.65
CA GLU A 119 13.01 0.27 -16.99
C GLU A 119 13.47 -1.02 -17.68
N ALA A 120 13.10 -2.18 -17.14
CA ALA A 120 13.45 -3.48 -17.72
C ALA A 120 12.85 -3.65 -19.13
N ALA A 121 11.66 -3.10 -19.40
CA ALA A 121 11.06 -3.11 -20.73
C ALA A 121 11.85 -2.21 -21.71
N ALA A 122 12.23 -1.01 -21.27
CA ALA A 122 13.07 -0.09 -22.06
C ALA A 122 14.43 -0.70 -22.41
N GLU A 123 15.09 -1.40 -21.47
CA GLU A 123 16.36 -2.10 -21.72
C GLU A 123 16.25 -3.17 -22.83
N ARG A 124 15.06 -3.76 -23.01
CA ARG A 124 14.78 -4.73 -24.09
C ARG A 124 14.28 -4.08 -25.37
N GLY A 125 14.16 -2.76 -25.42
CA GLY A 125 13.57 -2.02 -26.55
C GLY A 125 12.05 -2.18 -26.68
N ASP A 126 11.38 -2.69 -25.65
CA ASP A 126 9.92 -2.82 -25.61
C ASP A 126 9.28 -1.51 -25.12
N TRP A 127 9.21 -0.54 -26.02
CA TRP A 127 8.77 0.81 -25.70
C TRP A 127 7.28 0.90 -25.32
N ALA A 128 6.44 0.07 -25.95
CA ALA A 128 5.01 -0.02 -25.61
C ALA A 128 4.81 -0.42 -24.15
N LEU A 129 5.48 -1.49 -23.70
CA LEU A 129 5.41 -1.92 -22.31
C LEU A 129 6.09 -0.89 -21.38
N ALA A 130 7.21 -0.31 -21.80
CA ALA A 130 7.93 0.68 -21.00
C ALA A 130 7.08 1.91 -20.68
N VAL A 131 6.36 2.46 -21.68
CA VAL A 131 5.42 3.59 -21.51
C VAL A 131 4.24 3.16 -20.63
N THR A 132 3.66 1.99 -20.90
CA THR A 132 2.52 1.45 -20.15
C THR A 132 2.82 1.37 -18.66
N GLU A 133 3.94 0.73 -18.30
CA GLU A 133 4.32 0.52 -16.90
C GLU A 133 4.73 1.84 -16.22
N ARG A 134 5.36 2.78 -16.95
CA ARG A 134 5.70 4.09 -16.38
C ARG A 134 4.46 4.91 -16.06
N TYR A 135 3.47 4.92 -16.96
CA TYR A 135 2.22 5.63 -16.73
C TYR A 135 1.43 5.03 -15.56
N ARG A 136 1.39 3.69 -15.46
CA ARG A 136 0.80 2.99 -14.31
C ARG A 136 1.50 3.36 -13.00
N ALA A 137 2.84 3.44 -13.01
CA ALA A 137 3.60 3.86 -11.85
C ALA A 137 3.25 5.29 -11.41
N LEU A 138 3.18 6.23 -12.37
CA LEU A 138 2.79 7.62 -12.13
C LEU A 138 1.38 7.68 -11.50
N ALA A 139 0.40 7.00 -12.09
CA ALA A 139 -0.96 6.99 -11.57
C ALA A 139 -1.05 6.37 -10.17
N ARG A 140 -0.30 5.28 -9.92
CA ARG A 140 -0.20 4.63 -8.61
C ARG A 140 0.38 5.59 -7.57
N GLU A 141 1.48 6.27 -7.89
CA GLU A 141 2.12 7.22 -6.99
C GLU A 141 1.19 8.39 -6.62
N LEU A 142 0.50 8.97 -7.61
CA LEU A 142 -0.44 10.06 -7.37
C LEU A 142 -1.63 9.62 -6.50
N GLY A 143 -2.13 8.41 -6.71
CA GLY A 143 -3.18 7.81 -5.89
C GLY A 143 -2.71 7.48 -4.47
N ASP A 144 -1.52 6.90 -4.31
CA ASP A 144 -0.93 6.55 -3.01
C ASP A 144 -0.62 7.79 -2.17
N ARG A 145 -0.21 8.90 -2.82
CA ARG A 145 0.00 10.21 -2.18
C ARG A 145 -1.31 10.98 -1.93
N THR A 146 -2.47 10.39 -2.24
CA THR A 146 -3.80 11.02 -2.08
C THR A 146 -3.92 12.36 -2.84
N LEU A 147 -3.14 12.52 -3.92
CA LEU A 147 -3.18 13.73 -4.75
C LEU A 147 -4.34 13.72 -5.73
N ILE A 148 -4.76 12.53 -6.14
CA ILE A 148 -5.94 12.31 -6.97
C ILE A 148 -6.72 11.11 -6.45
N ALA A 149 -8.05 11.15 -6.60
CA ALA A 149 -8.88 9.98 -6.42
C ALA A 149 -8.90 9.16 -7.72
N VAL A 150 -8.24 8.00 -7.71
CA VAL A 150 -8.33 6.99 -8.80
C VAL A 150 -9.46 6.03 -8.45
N ARG A 151 -10.57 6.12 -9.20
CA ARG A 151 -11.77 5.32 -8.99
C ARG A 151 -11.80 4.09 -9.89
N PRO A 152 -12.60 3.07 -9.57
CA PRO A 152 -12.92 2.03 -10.51
C PRO A 152 -13.42 2.61 -11.85
N GLY A 153 -12.86 2.15 -12.98
CA GLY A 153 -13.21 2.61 -14.32
C GLY A 153 -12.62 3.96 -14.71
N SER A 154 -11.73 4.55 -13.90
CA SER A 154 -11.01 5.75 -14.33
C SER A 154 -10.23 5.44 -15.61
N THR A 155 -10.20 6.37 -16.55
CA THR A 155 -9.37 6.27 -17.75
C THR A 155 -8.01 6.92 -17.55
N ALA A 156 -7.06 6.69 -18.46
CA ALA A 156 -5.77 7.40 -18.43
C ALA A 156 -6.00 8.92 -18.52
N HIS A 157 -6.93 9.35 -19.36
CA HIS A 157 -7.33 10.75 -19.50
C HIS A 157 -7.98 11.31 -18.23
N ASP A 158 -8.76 10.51 -17.47
CA ASP A 158 -9.28 10.95 -16.18
C ASP A 158 -8.18 11.17 -15.15
N VAL A 159 -7.16 10.29 -15.12
CA VAL A 159 -5.99 10.45 -14.26
C VAL A 159 -5.26 11.75 -14.60
N ALA A 160 -4.96 11.98 -15.88
CA ALA A 160 -4.27 13.19 -16.34
C ALA A 160 -5.04 14.46 -15.99
N ARG A 161 -6.35 14.49 -16.29
CA ARG A 161 -7.23 15.64 -15.99
C ARG A 161 -7.29 15.93 -14.49
N ARG A 162 -7.37 14.90 -13.64
CA ARG A 162 -7.39 15.08 -12.18
C ARG A 162 -6.03 15.53 -11.66
N ALA A 163 -4.94 15.00 -12.21
CA ALA A 163 -3.58 15.37 -11.82
C ALA A 163 -3.22 16.80 -12.24
N ALA A 164 -3.80 17.32 -13.32
CA ALA A 164 -3.61 18.70 -13.76
C ALA A 164 -4.14 19.73 -12.75
N VAL A 165 -5.07 19.36 -11.85
CA VAL A 165 -5.59 20.27 -10.82
C VAL A 165 -4.52 20.66 -9.79
N PRO A 166 -3.84 19.70 -9.10
CA PRO A 166 -2.72 20.03 -8.23
C PRO A 166 -1.42 20.38 -8.98
N PHE A 167 -1.31 20.07 -10.28
CA PHE A 167 -0.10 20.31 -11.09
C PHE A 167 -0.45 21.00 -12.43
N PRO A 168 -0.90 22.27 -12.39
CA PRO A 168 -1.35 22.97 -13.59
C PRO A 168 -0.22 23.15 -14.63
N ASP A 169 1.01 23.38 -14.17
CA ASP A 169 2.17 23.55 -15.05
C ASP A 169 2.54 22.27 -15.82
N GLU A 170 2.06 21.11 -15.37
CA GLU A 170 2.31 19.81 -16.02
C GLU A 170 1.07 19.33 -16.81
N ALA A 171 0.01 20.13 -16.94
CA ALA A 171 -1.26 19.71 -17.55
C ALA A 171 -1.10 19.17 -18.98
N ASP A 172 -0.32 19.85 -19.82
CA ASP A 172 -0.05 19.43 -21.19
C ASP A 172 0.78 18.14 -21.25
N ALA A 173 1.76 18.02 -20.35
CA ALA A 173 2.60 16.83 -20.25
C ALA A 173 1.79 15.62 -19.78
N LEU A 174 0.91 15.80 -18.78
CA LEU A 174 -0.04 14.79 -18.30
C LEU A 174 -0.99 14.35 -19.42
N ALA A 175 -1.55 15.29 -20.18
CA ALA A 175 -2.43 14.98 -21.30
C ALA A 175 -1.68 14.24 -22.42
N SER A 176 -0.43 14.61 -22.70
CA SER A 176 0.40 13.89 -23.67
C SER A 176 0.74 12.47 -23.22
N ALA A 177 1.07 12.28 -21.94
CA ALA A 177 1.38 10.97 -21.39
C ALA A 177 0.16 10.03 -21.41
N ALA A 178 -1.05 10.56 -21.16
CA ALA A 178 -2.29 9.79 -21.29
C ALA A 178 -2.56 9.34 -22.74
N ARG A 179 -2.29 10.21 -23.72
CA ARG A 179 -2.38 9.85 -25.15
C ARG A 179 -1.35 8.80 -25.53
N ASP A 180 -0.09 8.99 -25.14
CA ASP A 180 0.99 8.04 -25.40
C ASP A 180 0.67 6.67 -24.77
N PHE A 181 0.03 6.64 -23.60
CA PHE A 181 -0.46 5.41 -22.96
C PHE A 181 -1.60 4.74 -23.75
N ASP A 182 -2.65 5.48 -24.11
CA ASP A 182 -3.79 4.91 -24.84
C ASP A 182 -3.37 4.38 -26.22
N ASP A 183 -2.46 5.09 -26.89
CA ASP A 183 -1.85 4.70 -28.15
C ASP A 183 -1.18 3.32 -28.08
N VAL A 184 -0.37 3.07 -27.05
CA VAL A 184 0.32 1.78 -26.91
C VAL A 184 -0.59 0.70 -26.35
N ARG A 185 -1.53 1.05 -25.46
CA ARG A 185 -2.36 0.07 -24.73
C ARG A 185 -3.57 -0.42 -25.52
N TYR A 186 -4.18 0.46 -26.30
CA TYR A 186 -5.45 0.20 -26.99
C TYR A 186 -5.35 0.27 -28.52
N LEU A 187 -4.37 1.01 -29.05
CA LEU A 187 -4.18 1.16 -30.51
C LEU A 187 -3.01 0.32 -31.06
N ASP A 188 -2.45 -0.59 -30.24
CA ASP A 188 -1.38 -1.52 -30.60
C ASP A 188 -0.16 -0.83 -31.26
N ARG A 189 0.11 0.42 -30.88
CA ARG A 189 1.28 1.14 -31.36
C ARG A 189 2.51 0.64 -30.61
N ALA A 190 3.62 0.48 -31.32
CA ALA A 190 4.90 0.00 -30.77
C ALA A 190 5.49 0.88 -29.65
N GLY A 191 4.97 2.10 -29.45
CA GLY A 191 5.58 3.10 -28.58
C GLY A 191 6.88 3.66 -29.17
N THR A 192 7.44 4.67 -28.51
CA THR A 192 8.74 5.23 -28.90
C THR A 192 9.58 5.48 -27.66
N GLU A 193 10.90 5.40 -27.82
CA GLU A 193 11.85 5.78 -26.78
C GLU A 193 11.60 7.22 -26.29
N ALA A 194 11.30 8.14 -27.20
CA ALA A 194 10.98 9.53 -26.85
C ALA A 194 9.72 9.65 -25.98
N ALA A 195 8.67 8.86 -26.24
CA ALA A 195 7.47 8.84 -25.41
C ALA A 195 7.75 8.27 -24.02
N TRP A 196 8.57 7.22 -23.93
CA TRP A 196 9.01 6.67 -22.65
C TRP A 196 9.81 7.69 -21.83
N HIS A 197 10.82 8.35 -22.42
CA HIS A 197 11.61 9.37 -21.74
C HIS A 197 10.74 10.52 -21.22
N ARG A 198 9.85 11.08 -22.06
CA ARG A 198 8.92 12.14 -21.61
C ARG A 198 8.06 11.70 -20.43
N THR A 199 7.53 10.47 -20.47
CA THR A 199 6.69 9.93 -19.38
C THR A 199 7.50 9.70 -18.11
N ARG A 200 8.75 9.22 -18.23
CA ARG A 200 9.68 9.00 -17.12
C ARG A 200 10.11 10.32 -16.46
N GLU A 201 10.39 11.34 -17.26
CA GLU A 201 10.72 12.68 -16.78
C GLU A 201 9.52 13.32 -16.07
N LEU A 202 8.31 13.20 -16.64
CA LEU A 202 7.08 13.67 -15.98
C LEU A 202 6.88 12.99 -14.62
N ASP A 203 6.98 11.65 -14.55
CA ASP A 203 6.89 10.89 -13.30
C ASP A 203 7.91 11.41 -12.26
N THR A 204 9.14 11.69 -12.69
CA THR A 204 10.20 12.25 -11.82
C THR A 204 9.87 13.66 -11.32
N ARG A 205 9.37 14.54 -12.20
CA ARG A 205 8.96 15.90 -11.82
C ARG A 205 7.81 15.87 -10.83
N LEU A 206 6.77 15.07 -11.09
CA LEU A 206 5.62 14.93 -10.19
C LEU A 206 5.99 14.30 -8.84
N ALA A 207 7.00 13.42 -8.80
CA ALA A 207 7.49 12.84 -7.55
C ALA A 207 8.11 13.89 -6.61
N THR A 208 8.74 14.93 -7.15
CA THR A 208 9.42 15.98 -6.37
C THR A 208 8.62 17.29 -6.29
N ALA A 209 7.65 17.49 -7.17
CA ALA A 209 6.81 18.68 -7.21
C ALA A 209 5.94 18.79 -5.93
N ARG A 210 5.81 20.03 -5.46
CA ARG A 210 4.80 20.39 -4.46
C ARG A 210 3.48 20.62 -5.20
N PRO A 211 2.40 19.91 -4.82
CA PRO A 211 1.06 20.23 -5.29
C PRO A 211 0.75 21.71 -5.05
N ALA A 212 0.14 22.38 -6.02
CA ALA A 212 -0.53 23.64 -5.76
C ALA A 212 -1.53 23.38 -4.63
N ALA A 213 -1.40 24.11 -3.52
CA ALA A 213 -2.22 23.87 -2.34
C ALA A 213 -3.71 23.93 -2.73
N ILE A 214 -4.51 23.00 -2.22
CA ILE A 214 -5.95 23.20 -2.00
C ILE A 214 -6.08 24.23 -0.85
N GLY A 215 -5.46 25.40 -1.01
CA GLY A 215 -5.13 26.35 0.05
C GLY A 215 -5.70 27.74 -0.18
N ASP A 216 -6.69 27.86 -1.07
CA ASP A 216 -7.37 29.13 -1.37
C ASP A 216 -8.87 29.11 -1.02
N LEU A 217 -9.30 28.17 -0.17
CA LEU A 217 -10.63 28.21 0.45
C LEU A 217 -10.63 28.96 1.80
N ASP A 218 -9.48 29.09 2.46
CA ASP A 218 -9.35 29.83 3.73
C ASP A 218 -9.14 31.35 3.54
N ARG A 219 -8.78 31.81 2.33
CA ARG A 219 -8.58 33.25 2.04
C ARG A 219 -9.83 33.99 1.58
N MET A 220 -10.97 33.31 1.45
CA MET A 220 -12.27 33.93 1.12
C MET A 220 -13.16 34.24 2.34
N HIS A 221 -12.69 33.94 3.55
CA HIS A 221 -13.45 34.14 4.80
C HIS A 221 -12.77 35.10 5.81
N ALA A 222 -11.76 35.87 5.39
CA ALA A 222 -11.15 36.94 6.20
C ALA A 222 -11.55 38.31 5.65
#